data_AF-A0A7V6RPH2-F1
#
_entry.id   AF-A0A7V6RPH2-F1
#
_cell.length_a   1.000
_cell.length_b   1.000
_cell.length_c   1.000
_cell.angle_alpha   90.00
_cell.angle_beta   90.00
_cell.angle_gamma   90.00
#
_symmetry.space_group_name_H-M   'P 1'
#
loop_
_entity.id
_entity.type
_entity.pdbx_description
1 polymer ?
#
loop_
_entity_poly.entity_id
_entity_poly.type
_entity_poly.pdbx_seq_one_letter_code
_entity_poly.pdbx_strand_id
1 'polypeptide(L)'
;MKLKIKYCGGCNPVTDRKKVVNDVLAILRQHTSVEVTAEQPDILLVMGGCSVCCVDVSQEIAEGKKAVKVGGYLVDYCQTRPAQLAEVVAGKLLDKGEEAG
;
A
#
# COMPACT_ATOMS: atom_id res chain seq x y z
N MET A 1 0.45 13.80 -4.74
CA MET A 1 -0.29 13.00 -3.75
C MET A 1 0.51 12.89 -2.47
N LYS A 2 -0.14 13.05 -1.33
CA LYS A 2 0.40 12.81 0.01
C LYS A 2 0.11 11.37 0.42
N LEU A 3 1.17 10.57 0.51
CA LEU A 3 1.10 9.14 0.80
C LEU A 3 1.60 8.88 2.23
N LYS A 4 0.76 8.30 3.08
CA LYS A 4 1.20 7.74 4.36
C LYS A 4 1.53 6.26 4.15
N ILE A 5 2.64 5.80 4.74
CA ILE A 5 3.04 4.39 4.67
C ILE A 5 3.12 3.84 6.10
N LYS A 6 2.37 2.78 6.38
CA LYS A 6 2.46 2.02 7.63
C LYS A 6 3.02 0.64 7.33
N TYR A 7 3.90 0.15 8.19
CA TYR A 7 4.56 -1.15 8.02
C TYR A 7 4.11 -2.14 9.09
N CYS A 8 3.98 -3.41 8.72
CA CYS A 8 3.81 -4.52 9.66
C CYS A 8 4.36 -5.84 9.09
N GLY A 9 4.10 -6.98 9.74
CA GLY A 9 4.52 -8.29 9.23
C GLY A 9 6.04 -8.51 9.23
N GLY A 10 6.74 -7.90 10.20
CA GLY A 10 8.15 -8.14 10.49
C GLY A 10 8.43 -9.51 11.11
N CYS A 11 7.42 -10.14 11.70
CA CYS A 11 7.54 -11.42 12.40
C CYS A 11 7.74 -12.62 11.47
N ASN A 12 7.13 -12.62 10.27
CA ASN A 12 7.24 -13.72 9.30
C ASN A 12 7.14 -13.19 7.86
N PRO A 13 8.10 -12.37 7.39
CA PRO A 13 8.00 -11.73 6.08
C PRO A 13 8.20 -12.74 4.95
N VAL A 14 7.25 -12.78 4.02
CA VAL A 14 7.39 -13.44 2.72
C VAL A 14 7.77 -12.45 1.60
N THR A 15 7.84 -11.16 1.93
CA THR A 15 8.26 -10.08 1.03
C THR A 15 9.27 -9.16 1.70
N ASP A 16 10.20 -8.62 0.90
CA ASP A 16 11.02 -7.47 1.31
C ASP A 16 10.18 -6.18 1.18
N ARG A 17 9.62 -5.75 2.32
CA ARG A 17 8.76 -4.56 2.40
C ARG A 17 9.44 -3.29 1.90
N LYS A 18 10.74 -3.12 2.17
CA LYS A 18 11.47 -1.92 1.77
C LYS A 18 11.66 -1.90 0.27
N LYS A 19 12.04 -3.06 -0.31
CA LYS A 19 12.15 -3.20 -1.76
C LYS A 19 10.81 -2.92 -2.45
N VAL A 20 9.72 -3.54 -1.99
CA VAL A 20 8.38 -3.33 -2.57
C VAL A 20 7.98 -1.86 -2.53
N VAL A 21 8.15 -1.19 -1.39
CA VAL A 21 7.83 0.24 -1.29
C VAL A 21 8.70 1.10 -2.21
N ASN A 22 9.99 0.81 -2.31
CA ASN A 22 10.87 1.55 -3.22
C ASN A 22 10.45 1.37 -4.69
N ASP A 23 10.11 0.14 -5.10
CA ASP A 23 9.63 -0.15 -6.46
C ASP A 23 8.29 0.59 -6.73
N VAL A 24 7.35 0.56 -5.77
CA VAL A 24 6.06 1.29 -5.86
C VAL A 24 6.30 2.79 -5.99
N LEU A 25 7.16 3.38 -5.16
CA LEU A 25 7.46 4.81 -5.21
C LEU A 25 8.14 5.21 -6.53
N ALA A 26 8.99 4.34 -7.08
CA ALA A 26 9.62 4.55 -8.38
C ALA A 26 8.58 4.60 -9.50
N ILE A 27 7.58 3.71 -9.48
CA ILE A 27 6.46 3.70 -10.44
C ILE A 27 5.60 4.95 -10.26
N LEU A 28 5.14 5.24 -9.04
CA LEU A 28 4.27 6.39 -8.78
C LEU A 28 4.89 7.72 -9.24
N ARG A 29 6.19 7.92 -9.01
CA ARG A 29 6.91 9.13 -9.42
C ARG A 29 7.03 9.32 -10.93
N GLN A 30 6.81 8.26 -11.72
CA GLN A 30 6.72 8.38 -13.18
C GLN A 30 5.37 8.95 -13.63
N HIS A 31 4.33 8.86 -12.79
CA HIS A 31 2.97 9.28 -13.11
C HIS A 31 2.50 10.53 -12.36
N THR A 32 3.00 10.78 -11.14
CA THR A 32 2.58 11.91 -10.31
C THR A 32 3.64 12.33 -9.29
N SER A 33 3.52 13.54 -8.76
CA SER A 33 4.36 13.97 -7.63
C SER A 33 3.92 13.25 -6.36
N VAL A 34 4.86 12.64 -5.65
CA VAL A 34 4.61 11.86 -4.42
C VAL A 34 5.35 12.48 -3.25
N GLU A 35 4.60 12.89 -2.24
CA GLU A 35 5.09 13.31 -0.94
C GLU A 35 4.78 12.22 0.08
N VAL A 36 5.80 11.63 0.71
CA VAL A 36 5.58 10.67 1.80
C VAL A 36 5.46 11.47 3.10
N THR A 37 4.30 11.39 3.76
CA THR A 37 4.00 12.19 4.96
C THR A 37 3.20 11.40 5.99
N ALA A 38 3.40 11.74 7.27
CA ALA A 38 2.58 11.23 8.37
C ALA A 38 1.32 12.07 8.59
N GLU A 39 1.33 13.33 8.14
CA GLU A 39 0.29 14.32 8.43
C GLU A 39 -0.59 14.56 7.21
N GLN A 40 -1.90 14.56 7.43
CA GLN A 40 -2.91 14.88 6.41
C GLN A 40 -2.69 14.14 5.07
N PRO A 41 -2.52 12.81 5.07
CA PRO A 41 -2.34 12.06 3.82
C PRO A 41 -3.62 12.06 2.98
N ASP A 42 -3.45 11.99 1.67
CA ASP A 42 -4.53 11.75 0.72
C ASP A 42 -4.94 10.27 0.73
N ILE A 43 -3.95 9.37 0.88
CA ILE A 43 -4.12 7.92 0.81
C ILE A 43 -3.10 7.20 1.71
N LEU A 44 -3.49 6.02 2.20
CA LEU A 44 -2.67 5.14 3.03
C LEU A 44 -2.20 3.92 2.24
N LEU A 45 -0.90 3.60 2.33
CA LEU A 45 -0.35 2.30 1.98
C LEU A 45 -0.02 1.53 3.25
N VAL A 46 -0.64 0.36 3.42
CA VAL A 46 -0.35 -0.55 4.54
C VAL A 46 0.52 -1.69 4.03
N MET A 47 1.82 -1.65 4.30
CA MET A 47 2.79 -2.63 3.81
C MET A 47 3.09 -3.70 4.87
N GLY A 48 2.34 -4.80 4.82
CA GLY A 48 2.55 -6.00 5.61
C GLY A 48 3.47 -7.01 4.92
N GLY A 49 4.52 -7.44 5.60
CA GLY A 49 5.45 -8.45 5.08
C GLY A 49 4.85 -9.86 4.99
N CYS A 50 3.79 -10.13 5.75
CA CYS A 50 3.07 -11.41 5.79
C CYS A 50 1.58 -11.20 5.45
N SER A 51 0.86 -12.27 5.15
CA SER A 51 -0.55 -12.24 4.75
C SER A 51 -1.50 -11.68 5.81
N VAL A 52 -1.13 -11.73 7.09
CA VAL A 52 -2.00 -11.28 8.19
C VAL A 52 -2.23 -9.76 8.20
N CYS A 53 -1.21 -8.98 7.83
CA CYS A 53 -1.27 -7.51 7.80
C CYS A 53 -1.89 -6.89 9.07
N CYS A 54 -1.35 -7.22 10.25
CA CYS A 54 -1.97 -6.98 11.57
C CYS A 54 -1.99 -5.53 12.09
N VAL A 55 -1.46 -4.55 11.34
CA VAL A 55 -1.41 -3.17 11.85
C VAL A 55 -2.79 -2.55 11.86
N ASP A 56 -3.13 -1.94 13.00
CA ASP A 56 -4.37 -1.20 13.13
C ASP A 56 -4.34 0.09 12.29
N VAL A 57 -5.38 0.25 11.49
CA VAL A 57 -5.63 1.41 10.63
C VAL A 57 -7.05 1.93 10.78
N SER A 58 -7.73 1.53 11.86
CA SER A 58 -9.14 1.86 12.13
C SER A 58 -9.35 3.37 12.22
N GLN A 59 -8.38 4.10 12.79
CA GLN A 59 -8.44 5.56 12.87
C GLN A 59 -8.40 6.20 11.47
N GLU A 60 -7.43 5.85 10.63
CA GLU A 60 -7.32 6.43 9.29
C GLU A 60 -8.53 6.10 8.40
N ILE A 61 -9.09 4.89 8.56
CA ILE A 61 -10.32 4.49 7.87
C ILE A 61 -11.52 5.29 8.38
N ALA A 62 -11.65 5.51 9.70
CA ALA A 62 -12.73 6.31 10.29
C ALA A 62 -12.70 7.77 9.82
N GLU A 63 -11.50 8.30 9.51
CA GLU A 63 -11.29 9.62 8.90
C GLU A 63 -11.60 9.66 7.39
N GLY A 64 -12.14 8.58 6.82
CA GLY A 64 -12.53 8.48 5.41
C GLY A 64 -11.35 8.35 4.44
N LYS A 65 -10.15 7.99 4.93
CA LYS A 65 -8.97 7.85 4.07
C LYS A 65 -9.00 6.52 3.33
N LYS A 66 -8.80 6.56 2.01
CA LYS A 66 -8.59 5.36 1.20
C LYS A 66 -7.30 4.66 1.66
N ALA A 67 -7.33 3.34 1.72
CA ALA A 67 -6.18 2.52 2.06
C ALA A 67 -5.98 1.41 1.02
N VAL A 68 -4.73 1.21 0.60
CA VAL A 68 -4.29 0.02 -0.15
C VAL A 68 -3.54 -0.86 0.83
N LYS A 69 -4.03 -2.08 1.05
CA LYS A 69 -3.45 -3.03 2.02
C LYS A 69 -2.64 -4.09 1.28
N VAL A 70 -1.40 -4.27 1.71
CA VAL A 70 -0.51 -5.32 1.20
C VAL A 70 -0.21 -6.29 2.32
N GLY A 71 -0.46 -7.58 2.09
CA GLY A 71 -0.15 -8.66 3.03
C GLY A 71 0.65 -9.75 2.32
N GLY A 72 1.99 -9.67 2.36
CA GLY A 72 2.84 -10.52 1.54
C GLY A 72 2.57 -10.25 0.05
N TYR A 73 1.99 -11.23 -0.65
CA TYR A 73 1.60 -11.10 -2.05
C TYR A 73 0.11 -10.80 -2.26
N LEU A 74 -0.64 -10.53 -1.20
CA LEU A 74 -2.03 -10.07 -1.27
C LEU A 74 -2.08 -8.55 -1.38
N VAL A 75 -2.91 -8.01 -2.26
CA VAL A 75 -3.24 -6.57 -2.34
C VAL A 75 -4.75 -6.43 -2.23
N ASP A 76 -5.23 -5.74 -1.19
CA ASP A 76 -6.65 -5.68 -0.80
C ASP A 76 -7.31 -7.07 -0.80
N TYR A 77 -6.63 -8.03 -0.18
CA TYR A 77 -7.04 -9.45 -0.09
C TYR A 77 -7.04 -10.23 -1.43
N CYS A 78 -6.64 -9.61 -2.54
CA CYS A 78 -6.48 -10.29 -3.83
C CYS A 78 -5.04 -10.79 -4.03
N GLN A 79 -4.88 -12.04 -4.43
CA GLN A 79 -3.56 -12.64 -4.70
C GLN A 79 -2.90 -12.00 -5.92
N THR A 80 -1.62 -11.68 -5.78
CA THR A 80 -0.76 -11.20 -6.87
C THR A 80 0.41 -12.16 -7.12
N ARG A 81 1.05 -12.00 -8.27
CA ARG A 81 2.36 -12.63 -8.53
C ARG A 81 3.47 -11.74 -7.97
N PRO A 82 4.56 -12.30 -7.42
CA PRO A 82 5.68 -11.51 -6.88
C PRO A 82 6.21 -10.43 -7.85
N ALA A 83 6.29 -10.77 -9.15
CA ALA A 83 6.78 -9.85 -10.19
C ALA A 83 5.84 -8.67 -10.47
N GLN A 84 4.55 -8.78 -10.13
CA GLN A 84 3.53 -7.76 -10.41
C GLN A 84 3.15 -6.93 -9.19
N LEU A 85 3.65 -7.30 -8.00
CA LEU A 85 3.21 -6.72 -6.73
C LEU A 85 3.31 -5.19 -6.73
N ALA A 86 4.45 -4.63 -7.13
CA ALA A 86 4.67 -3.19 -7.14
C ALA A 86 3.76 -2.45 -8.14
N GLU A 87 3.56 -3.03 -9.33
CA GLU A 87 2.71 -2.46 -10.38
C GLU A 87 1.24 -2.44 -9.95
N VAL A 88 0.73 -3.54 -9.39
CA VAL A 88 -0.65 -3.65 -8.89
C VAL A 88 -0.90 -2.65 -7.75
N VAL A 89 0.05 -2.52 -6.81
CA VAL A 89 -0.06 -1.56 -5.71
C VAL A 89 -0.04 -0.13 -6.23
N ALA A 90 0.87 0.21 -7.15
CA ALA A 90 0.94 1.54 -7.74
C ALA A 90 -0.34 1.89 -8.50
N GLY A 91 -0.89 0.96 -9.30
CA GLY A 91 -2.17 1.12 -9.99
C GLY A 91 -3.30 1.47 -9.02
N LYS A 92 -3.47 0.68 -7.95
CA LYS A 92 -4.50 0.93 -6.92
C LYS A 92 -4.33 2.27 -6.19
N LEU A 93 -3.10 2.74 -6.01
CA LEU A 93 -2.79 4.04 -5.39
C LEU A 93 -3.07 5.21 -6.34
N LEU A 94 -2.93 5.01 -7.65
CA LEU A 94 -3.24 6.01 -8.69
C LEU A 94 -4.73 6.06 -9.02
N ASP A 95 -5.41 4.90 -9.00
CA ASP A 95 -6.83 4.80 -9.30
C ASP A 95 -7.64 5.53 -8.23
N LYS A 96 -8.30 6.62 -8.65
CA LYS A 96 -9.12 7.46 -7.78
C LYS A 96 -10.50 6.87 -7.43
N GLY A 97 -10.75 5.61 -7.78
CA GLY A 97 -11.93 4.87 -7.35
C GLY A 97 -12.56 4.10 -8.50
N GLU A 98 -12.63 2.79 -8.33
CA GLU A 98 -13.81 2.03 -8.71
C GLU A 98 -13.96 0.97 -7.62
N GLU A 99 -14.97 1.15 -6.78
CA GLU A 99 -15.53 0.06 -5.98
C GLU A 99 -16.14 -0.90 -7.02
N ALA A 100 -15.62 -2.13 -7.08
CA ALA A 100 -16.31 -3.18 -7.80
C ALA A 100 -17.69 -3.34 -7.13
N GLY A 101 -18.74 -2.99 -7.86
CA GLY A 101 -20.14 -3.14 -7.45
C GLY A 101 -20.58 -4.59 -7.26
#